data_AF-A0A167QDN8-F1
#
_entry.id   AF-A0A167QDN8-F1
#
_cell.length_a   1.000
_cell.length_b   1.000
_cell.length_c   1.000
_cell.angle_alpha   90.00
_cell.angle_beta   90.00
_cell.angle_gamma   90.00
#
_symmetry.space_group_name_H-M   'P 1'
#
loop_
_entity.id
_entity.type
_entity.pdbx_description
1 polymer ?
#
loop_
_entity_poly.entity_id
_entity_poly.type
_entity_poly.pdbx_seq_one_letter_code
_entity_poly.pdbx_strand_id
1 'polypeptide(L)'
;MLISLVHTIIEVRQVRGQQHFYRCHVAHFLMNIPKVYDRLPLLPTELDLVVLRPADTADRPQLRRQFNRDFTVRRAAVTQWLQFLTTHHPGYRHLTIDPARPSQLPLHRDVSDLIPSQIQHIEPEDPPAPSQQDSPVQDDLGPERIIDF
;
A
#
# COMPACT_ATOMS: atom_id res chain seq x y z
N MET A 1 9.79 1.31 6.66
CA MET A 1 9.06 1.39 7.94
C MET A 1 9.99 1.13 9.11
N LEU A 2 10.34 -0.12 9.47
CA LEU A 2 11.16 -0.37 10.69
C LEU A 2 12.55 0.31 10.73
N ILE A 3 13.16 0.50 9.56
CA ILE A 3 14.48 1.13 9.41
C ILE A 3 14.41 2.49 8.73
N SER A 4 13.22 3.06 8.52
CA SER A 4 13.10 4.36 7.84
C SER A 4 13.13 5.52 8.83
N LEU A 5 13.98 6.51 8.55
CA LEU A 5 14.03 7.79 9.27
C LEU A 5 12.73 8.57 9.20
N VAL A 6 12.10 8.54 8.02
CA VAL A 6 10.87 9.26 7.69
C VAL A 6 9.85 8.22 7.25
N HIS A 7 8.65 8.31 7.81
CA HIS A 7 7.54 7.44 7.44
C HIS A 7 6.71 8.08 6.34
N THR A 8 6.30 7.26 5.37
CA THR A 8 5.32 7.66 4.36
C THR A 8 3.95 7.76 5.02
N ILE A 9 3.18 8.79 4.69
CA ILE A 9 1.84 9.00 5.24
C ILE A 9 0.88 7.91 4.77
N ILE A 10 0.93 7.56 3.48
CA ILE A 10 0.13 6.48 2.89
C ILE A 10 1.01 5.69 1.93
N GLU A 11 1.05 4.37 2.09
CA GLU A 11 1.66 3.45 1.13
C GLU A 11 0.54 2.58 0.51
N VAL A 12 0.22 2.84 -0.76
CA VAL A 12 -0.74 2.01 -1.52
C VAL A 12 0.04 0.97 -2.29
N ARG A 13 -0.23 -0.32 -2.01
CA ARG A 13 0.36 -1.44 -2.74
C ARG A 13 -0.70 -2.16 -3.55
N GLN A 14 -0.41 -2.40 -4.81
CA GLN A 14 -1.26 -3.22 -5.67
C GLN A 14 -1.04 -4.70 -5.32
N VAL A 15 -2.09 -5.34 -4.83
CA VAL A 15 -2.15 -6.80 -4.66
C VAL A 15 -2.89 -7.37 -5.87
N ARG A 16 -2.32 -8.41 -6.49
CA ARG A 16 -2.73 -8.91 -7.82
C ARG A 16 -4.25 -9.04 -7.96
N GLY A 17 -4.81 -8.33 -8.94
CA GLY A 17 -6.20 -8.48 -9.37
C GLY A 17 -7.24 -7.63 -8.64
N GLN A 18 -6.85 -6.76 -7.69
CA GLN A 18 -7.78 -5.79 -7.11
C GLN A 18 -7.11 -4.42 -6.99
N GLN A 19 -7.52 -3.50 -7.87
CA GLN A 19 -7.44 -2.07 -7.65
C GLN A 19 -8.88 -1.57 -7.78
N HIS A 20 -9.57 -1.41 -6.66
CA HIS A 20 -10.82 -0.68 -6.68
C HIS A 20 -10.48 0.78 -6.84
N PHE A 21 -10.89 1.36 -7.96
CA PHE A 21 -10.72 2.78 -8.22
C PHE A 21 -11.43 3.56 -7.13
N TYR A 22 -10.66 4.22 -6.26
CA TYR A 22 -11.20 5.27 -5.40
C TYR A 22 -11.59 6.43 -6.33
N ARG A 23 -12.89 6.59 -6.59
CA ARG A 23 -13.41 7.63 -7.48
C ARG A 23 -13.64 8.92 -6.69
N CYS A 24 -12.60 9.45 -6.05
CA CYS A 24 -12.62 10.79 -5.50
C CYS A 24 -11.25 11.46 -5.61
N HIS A 25 -11.25 12.80 -5.68
CA HIS A 25 -10.04 13.58 -5.61
C HIS A 25 -9.65 13.73 -4.15
N VAL A 26 -8.51 13.15 -3.76
CA VAL A 26 -7.94 13.34 -2.42
C VAL A 26 -6.77 14.32 -2.52
N ALA A 27 -7.01 15.56 -2.10
CA ALA A 27 -5.94 16.51 -1.86
C ALA A 27 -5.43 16.32 -0.42
N HIS A 28 -4.25 15.74 -0.27
CA HIS A 28 -3.58 15.67 1.03
C HIS A 28 -2.77 16.94 1.27
N PHE A 29 -3.25 17.78 2.17
CA PHE A 29 -2.45 18.84 2.76
C PHE A 29 -1.60 18.25 3.89
N LEU A 30 -0.32 18.62 3.94
CA LEU A 30 0.60 18.23 5.02
C LEU A 30 0.19 18.92 6.32
N MET A 31 -0.85 18.39 6.97
CA MET A 31 -1.21 18.73 8.34
C MET A 31 -0.47 17.73 9.23
N ASN A 32 0.64 18.20 9.83
CA ASN A 32 1.59 17.48 10.69
C ASN A 32 2.91 17.06 10.01
N ILE A 33 4.00 17.47 10.64
CA ILE A 33 5.40 17.26 10.25
C ILE A 33 5.68 15.74 10.21
N PRO A 34 6.45 15.22 9.23
CA PRO A 34 6.90 13.83 9.27
C PRO A 34 7.63 13.56 10.59
N LYS A 35 7.22 12.53 11.33
CA LYS A 35 7.98 12.05 12.49
C LYS A 35 9.35 11.59 12.00
N VAL A 36 10.38 12.36 12.35
CA VAL A 36 11.78 12.00 12.11
C VAL A 36 12.29 11.26 13.34
N TYR A 37 12.85 10.08 13.13
CA TYR A 37 13.34 9.22 14.20
C TYR A 37 14.87 9.26 14.27
N ASP A 38 15.41 9.61 15.44
CA ASP A 38 16.86 9.59 15.68
C ASP A 38 17.38 8.22 16.18
N ARG A 39 16.45 7.31 16.54
CA ARG A 39 16.75 5.99 17.11
C ARG A 39 16.10 4.89 16.29
N LEU A 40 16.90 3.94 15.81
CA LEU A 40 16.47 2.79 15.01
C LEU A 40 17.11 1.49 15.51
N PRO A 41 16.55 0.30 15.20
CA PRO A 41 15.26 0.09 14.53
C PRO A 41 14.06 0.41 15.43
N LEU A 42 12.92 0.74 14.83
CA LEU A 42 11.65 0.83 15.56
C LEU A 42 11.08 -0.56 15.84
N LEU A 43 10.31 -0.69 16.92
CA LEU A 43 9.51 -1.89 17.16
C LEU A 43 8.22 -1.85 16.35
N PRO A 44 7.66 -3.01 15.94
CA PRO A 44 6.37 -3.05 15.25
C PRO A 44 5.24 -2.32 15.98
N THR A 45 5.23 -2.40 17.32
CA THR A 45 4.25 -1.71 18.18
C THR A 45 4.45 -0.19 18.25
N GLU A 46 5.64 0.31 17.94
CA GLU A 46 5.96 1.76 17.91
C GLU A 46 5.65 2.39 16.54
N LEU A 47 5.26 1.59 15.54
CA LEU A 47 4.93 2.08 14.21
C LEU A 47 3.56 2.76 14.21
N ASP A 48 3.54 4.03 13.80
CA ASP A 48 2.31 4.80 13.59
C ASP A 48 1.73 4.49 12.20
N LEU A 49 1.30 3.24 12.02
CA LEU A 49 0.79 2.71 10.76
C LEU A 49 -0.52 1.99 11.00
N VAL A 50 -1.48 2.19 10.09
CA VAL A 50 -2.72 1.40 10.02
C VAL A 50 -2.68 0.56 8.76
N VAL A 51 -2.76 -0.76 8.92
CA VAL A 51 -2.79 -1.69 7.79
C VAL A 51 -4.23 -1.94 7.38
N LEU A 52 -4.59 -1.53 6.16
CA LEU A 52 -5.88 -1.85 5.55
C LEU A 52 -5.80 -3.23 4.88
N ARG A 53 -6.67 -4.15 5.30
CA ARG A 53 -6.75 -5.50 4.73
C ARG A 53 -8.20 -5.83 4.35
N PRO A 54 -8.45 -6.40 3.16
CA PRO A 54 -9.78 -6.92 2.81
C PRO A 54 -10.22 -8.01 3.80
N ALA A 55 -11.52 -8.10 4.09
CA ALA A 55 -12.09 -9.16 4.93
C ALA A 55 -11.73 -10.56 4.42
N ASP A 56 -11.78 -10.77 3.10
CA ASP A 56 -11.47 -12.02 2.40
C ASP A 56 -10.00 -12.48 2.53
N THR A 57 -9.12 -11.69 3.16
CA THR A 57 -7.70 -12.03 3.30
C THR A 57 -7.50 -13.32 4.09
N ALA A 58 -8.37 -13.62 5.05
CA ALA A 58 -8.30 -14.87 5.81
C ALA A 58 -8.63 -16.10 4.95
N ASP A 59 -9.62 -15.97 4.07
CA ASP A 59 -10.16 -17.05 3.25
C ASP A 59 -9.28 -17.34 2.02
N ARG A 60 -8.50 -16.35 1.56
CA ARG A 60 -7.64 -16.47 0.39
C ARG A 60 -6.18 -16.74 0.79
N PRO A 61 -5.69 -18.00 0.72
CA PRO A 61 -4.34 -18.36 1.19
C PRO A 61 -3.22 -17.66 0.40
N GLN A 62 -3.47 -17.28 -0.85
CA GLN A 62 -2.52 -16.56 -1.70
C GLN A 62 -2.31 -15.12 -1.20
N LEU A 63 -3.40 -14.41 -0.88
CA LEU A 63 -3.34 -13.06 -0.33
C LEU A 63 -2.66 -13.08 1.03
N ARG A 64 -3.05 -14.00 1.91
CA ARG A 64 -2.42 -14.18 3.22
C ARG A 64 -0.91 -14.41 3.12
N ARG A 65 -0.44 -15.30 2.22
CA ARG A 65 1.01 -15.51 2.02
C ARG A 65 1.72 -14.25 1.55
N GLN A 66 1.10 -13.48 0.67
CA GLN A 66 1.68 -12.22 0.18
C GLN A 66 1.78 -11.18 1.30
N PHE A 67 0.72 -11.00 2.08
CA PHE A 67 0.72 -10.11 3.26
C PHE A 67 1.77 -10.55 4.27
N ASN A 68 1.77 -11.82 4.68
CA ASN A 68 2.71 -12.32 5.68
C ASN A 68 4.16 -12.11 5.22
N ARG A 69 4.46 -12.29 3.93
CA ARG A 69 5.80 -12.08 3.39
C ARG A 69 6.26 -10.63 3.54
N ASP A 70 5.38 -9.67 3.27
CA ASP A 70 5.69 -8.24 3.30
C ASP A 70 5.88 -7.72 4.72
N PHE A 71 5.21 -8.33 5.70
CA PHE A 71 5.31 -8.01 7.13
C PHE A 71 6.24 -8.96 7.90
N THR A 72 6.97 -9.85 7.22
CA THR A 72 7.96 -10.72 7.87
C THR A 72 9.24 -9.96 8.21
N VAL A 73 9.55 -9.86 9.50
CA VAL A 73 10.76 -9.20 10.00
C VAL A 73 11.92 -10.18 10.07
N ARG A 74 13.05 -9.80 9.49
CA ARG A 74 14.30 -10.58 9.51
C ARG A 74 15.38 -9.81 10.25
N ARG A 75 15.60 -10.15 11.53
CA ARG A 75 16.56 -9.46 12.41
C ARG A 75 17.95 -9.28 11.78
N ALA A 76 18.52 -10.35 11.22
CA ALA A 76 19.84 -10.30 10.60
C ALA A 76 19.91 -9.29 9.44
N ALA A 77 18.88 -9.27 8.58
CA ALA A 77 18.81 -8.32 7.48
C ALA A 77 18.65 -6.88 7.98
N VAL A 78 17.80 -6.65 8.99
CA VAL A 78 17.62 -5.33 9.61
C VAL A 78 18.94 -4.78 10.13
N THR A 79 19.69 -5.57 10.90
CA THR A 79 20.98 -5.16 11.44
C THR A 79 22.00 -4.86 10.34
N GLN A 80 22.11 -5.75 9.34
CA GLN A 80 23.04 -5.58 8.23
C GLN A 80 22.73 -4.31 7.41
N TRP A 81 21.45 -4.07 7.13
CA TRP A 81 21.03 -2.88 6.38
C TRP A 81 21.22 -1.59 7.18
N LEU A 82 20.98 -1.59 8.50
CA LEU A 82 21.25 -0.42 9.32
C LEU A 82 22.74 -0.06 9.33
N GLN A 83 23.63 -1.04 9.51
CA GLN A 83 25.08 -0.84 9.45
C GLN A 83 25.53 -0.32 8.08
N PHE A 84 24.95 -0.85 7.00
CA PHE A 84 25.20 -0.38 5.65
C PHE A 84 24.75 1.09 5.47
N LEU A 85 23.53 1.41 5.89
CA LEU A 85 22.96 2.75 5.74
C LEU A 85 23.72 3.80 6.55
N THR A 86 24.11 3.50 7.80
CA THR A 86 24.92 4.43 8.61
C THR A 86 26.26 4.76 7.96
N THR A 87 26.83 3.80 7.23
CA THR A 87 28.14 3.97 6.57
C THR A 87 28.01 4.77 5.26
N HIS A 88 26.99 4.47 4.46
CA HIS A 88 26.90 4.95 3.07
C HIS A 88 25.93 6.11 2.85
N HIS A 89 24.94 6.32 3.73
CA HIS A 89 23.91 7.35 3.52
C HIS A 89 24.05 8.51 4.53
N PRO A 90 24.24 9.76 4.08
CA PRO A 90 24.45 10.90 4.98
C PRO A 90 23.29 11.13 5.94
N GLY A 91 22.06 10.90 5.48
CA GLY A 91 20.86 10.97 6.33
C GLY A 91 20.85 9.98 7.49
N TYR A 92 21.60 8.88 7.43
CA TYR A 92 21.62 7.85 8.48
C TYR A 92 22.83 7.98 9.42
N ARG A 93 23.76 8.92 9.19
CA ARG A 93 25.01 9.02 9.97
C ARG A 93 24.81 9.43 11.43
N HIS A 94 23.77 10.20 11.72
CA HIS A 94 23.47 10.71 13.07
C HIS A 94 22.58 9.76 13.88
N LEU A 95 22.21 8.61 13.31
CA LEU A 95 21.33 7.66 13.97
C LEU A 95 22.00 6.95 15.13
N THR A 96 21.26 6.87 16.23
CA THR A 96 21.61 5.98 17.34
C THR A 96 21.01 4.60 17.08
N ILE A 97 21.86 3.63 16.78
CA ILE A 97 21.45 2.22 16.71
C ILE A 97 21.47 1.66 18.12
N ASP A 98 20.30 1.39 18.68
CA ASP A 98 20.19 0.74 19.99
C ASP A 98 20.51 -0.77 19.82
N PRO A 99 21.56 -1.31 20.47
CA PRO A 99 21.92 -2.72 20.33
C PRO A 99 20.89 -3.67 20.96
N ALA A 100 20.05 -3.20 21.89
CA ALA A 100 19.06 -4.04 22.58
C ALA A 100 17.77 -4.24 21.76
N ARG A 101 17.40 -3.27 20.92
CA ARG A 101 16.16 -3.29 20.13
C ARG A 101 16.10 -4.37 19.05
N PRO A 102 17.17 -4.64 18.27
CA PRO A 102 17.18 -5.76 17.35
C PRO A 102 16.85 -7.09 18.04
N SER A 103 17.28 -7.28 19.29
CA SER A 103 17.00 -8.49 20.07
C SER A 103 15.53 -8.64 20.44
N GLN A 104 14.77 -7.54 20.51
CA GLN A 104 13.33 -7.53 20.76
C GLN A 104 12.51 -7.82 19.49
N LEU A 105 13.11 -7.70 18.30
CA LEU A 105 12.43 -8.05 17.05
C LEU A 105 12.31 -9.59 16.93
N PRO A 106 11.13 -10.09 16.52
CA PRO A 106 10.93 -11.52 16.36
C PRO A 106 11.79 -12.09 15.23
N LEU A 107 12.22 -13.34 15.39
CA LEU A 107 13.08 -14.01 14.42
C LEU A 107 12.27 -14.54 13.24
N HIS A 108 12.43 -13.93 12.05
CA HIS A 108 11.81 -14.39 10.79
C HIS A 108 10.31 -14.63 10.94
N ARG A 109 9.61 -13.69 11.58
CA ARG A 109 8.18 -13.81 11.86
C ARG A 109 7.42 -12.65 11.25
N ASP A 110 6.20 -12.94 10.83
CA ASP A 110 5.21 -11.93 10.50
C ASP A 110 4.85 -11.10 11.75
N VAL A 111 4.84 -9.78 11.59
CA VAL A 111 4.47 -8.82 12.64
C VAL A 111 3.20 -8.04 12.32
N SER A 112 2.46 -8.44 11.28
CA SER A 112 1.20 -7.81 10.88
C SER A 112 0.21 -7.71 12.05
N ASP A 113 0.17 -8.71 12.93
CA ASP A 113 -0.69 -8.74 14.13
C ASP A 113 -0.29 -7.71 15.21
N LEU A 114 0.96 -7.23 15.20
CA LEU A 114 1.46 -6.25 16.17
C LEU A 114 1.19 -4.81 15.74
N ILE A 115 0.78 -4.62 14.49
CA ILE A 115 0.46 -3.33 13.90
C ILE A 115 -1.05 -3.17 13.89
N PRO A 116 -1.61 -2.02 14.30
CA PRO A 116 -3.04 -1.76 14.17
C PRO A 116 -3.51 -2.03 12.74
N SER A 117 -4.50 -2.91 12.59
CA SER A 117 -5.09 -3.22 11.29
C SER A 117 -6.59 -2.96 11.29
N GLN A 118 -7.08 -2.44 10.17
CA GLN A 118 -8.51 -2.24 9.94
C GLN A 118 -8.94 -3.17 8.81
N ILE A 119 -9.94 -3.99 9.11
CA ILE A 119 -10.55 -4.91 8.16
C ILE A 119 -11.61 -4.15 7.38
N GLN A 120 -11.46 -4.08 6.06
CA GLN A 120 -12.50 -3.54 5.18
C GLN A 120 -13.41 -4.68 4.74
N HIS A 121 -14.66 -4.63 5.19
CA HIS A 121 -15.76 -5.39 4.60
C HIS A 121 -16.19 -4.66 3.34
N ILE A 122 -16.00 -5.30 2.19
CA ILE A 122 -16.48 -4.78 0.92
C ILE A 122 -17.81 -5.48 0.67
N GLU A 123 -18.91 -4.72 0.73
CA GLU A 123 -20.18 -5.21 0.19
C GLU A 123 -20.00 -5.42 -1.33
N PRO A 124 -20.44 -6.56 -1.89
CA PRO A 124 -20.37 -6.76 -3.33
C PRO A 124 -21.15 -5.64 -4.03
N GLU A 125 -20.50 -4.90 -4.94
CA GLU A 125 -21.21 -3.93 -5.78
C GLU A 125 -22.36 -4.64 -6.51
N ASP A 126 -23.52 -3.99 -6.53
CA ASP A 126 -24.63 -4.37 -7.39
C ASP A 126 -24.12 -4.50 -8.85
N PRO A 127 -24.62 -5.49 -9.61
CA PRO A 127 -24.15 -5.73 -10.97
C PRO A 127 -24.27 -4.43 -11.80
N PRO A 128 -23.28 -4.15 -12.68
CA PRO A 128 -23.32 -2.96 -13.51
C PRO A 128 -24.64 -2.92 -14.28
N ALA A 129 -25.32 -1.77 -14.24
CA ALA A 129 -26.55 -1.55 -15.00
C ALA A 129 -26.30 -1.99 -16.45
N PRO A 130 -27.23 -2.76 -17.06
CA PRO A 130 -27.03 -3.32 -18.39
C PRO A 130 -26.65 -2.21 -19.35
N SER A 131 -25.51 -2.40 -20.03
CA SER A 131 -25.01 -1.51 -21.07
C SER A 131 -26.15 -1.19 -22.02
N GLN A 132 -26.51 0.10 -22.13
CA GLN A 132 -27.40 0.53 -23.20
C GLN A 132 -26.72 0.13 -24.51
N GLN A 133 -27.33 -0.83 -25.21
CA GLN A 133 -26.88 -1.29 -26.51
C GLN A 133 -26.74 -0.06 -27.40
N ASP A 134 -25.55 0.13 -27.98
CA ASP A 134 -25.34 1.05 -29.08
C ASP A 134 -26.41 0.73 -30.13
N SER A 135 -27.38 1.64 -30.26
CA SER A 135 -28.36 1.57 -31.34
C SER A 135 -27.58 1.72 -32.65
N PRO A 136 -27.83 0.89 -33.68
CA PRO A 136 -27.10 1.00 -34.93
C PRO A 136 -27.34 2.40 -35.49
N VAL A 137 -26.25 3.09 -35.81
CA VAL A 137 -26.24 4.38 -36.52
C VAL A 137 -27.12 4.20 -37.77
N GLN A 138 -28.23 4.93 -37.81
CA GLN A 138 -29.10 5.00 -38.97
C GLN A 138 -28.31 5.73 -40.07
N ASP A 139 -27.97 5.01 -41.16
CA ASP A 139 -27.41 5.62 -42.36
C ASP A 139 -28.45 6.61 -42.93
N ASP A 140 -28.23 7.89 -42.66
CA ASP A 140 -28.98 9.02 -43.20
C ASP A 140 -28.57 9.25 -44.67
N LEU A 141 -29.08 8.40 -45.56
CA LEU A 141 -29.04 8.61 -47.01
C LEU A 141 -30.02 9.73 -47.38
N GLY A 142 -29.54 10.97 -47.31
CA GLY A 142 -30.24 12.14 -47.83
C GLY A 142 -30.47 12.06 -49.36
N PRO A 143 -31.54 12.69 -49.88
CA PRO A 143 -32.02 12.46 -51.25
C PRO A 143 -31.05 13.00 -52.31
N GLU A 144 -30.79 12.19 -53.33
CA GLU A 144 -29.96 12.54 -54.48
C GLU A 144 -30.53 13.77 -55.23
N ARG A 145 -29.74 14.84 -55.29
CA ARG A 145 -30.00 15.97 -56.18
C ARG A 145 -29.50 15.63 -57.58
N ILE A 146 -30.45 15.37 -58.47
CA ILE A 146 -30.31 15.36 -59.92
C ILE A 146 -29.76 16.73 -60.37
N ILE A 147 -28.68 16.74 -61.15
CA ILE A 147 -28.26 17.89 -61.94
C ILE A 147 -28.26 17.45 -63.40
N ASP A 148 -29.23 17.97 -64.16
CA ASP A 148 -29.33 17.82 -65.60
C ASP A 148 -28.31 18.73 -66.31
N PHE A 149 -27.78 18.25 -67.45
CA PHE A 149 -27.16 19.06 -68.51
C PHE A 149 -27.88 18.79 -69.83
#